data_AF-A0A815PQU6-F1
#
_entry.id   AF-A0A815PQU6-F1
#
_cell.length_a   1.000
_cell.length_b   1.000
_cell.length_c   1.000
_cell.angle_alpha   90.00
_cell.angle_beta   90.00
_cell.angle_gamma   90.00
#
_symmetry.space_group_name_H-M   'P 1'
#
loop_
_entity.id
_entity.type
_entity.pdbx_description
1 polymer ?
#
loop_
_entity_poly.entity_id
_entity_poly.type
_entity_poly.pdbx_seq_one_letter_code
_entity_poly.pdbx_strand_id
1 'polypeptide(L)'
;MDESILNHLFLPHHLPDSADEDFLIKGKHENEYKLLECLNEYFNSVTSAHVPFTPPVFRIFHDTIKRWAVLQNPQNLSVQDIQTTLEKLSTGTLLPLYFHAQNAAILIEIDETNQPIVSAWEVLLPNSTITSSITRHYSCFPVTTYRLCDRGQLNSKVHCEILADFMSNTIEYSKAQKASREVDEIRDVPESHYVCQWWIQHFQELTDNHATEICLPFKKKHRDQIRSHRELAPFRRSGLWMTIKVVVQTILTKSLKENAIIIYKLFVTHFLTYIICTRTPPVDLLVHSIRKIVRRLNKIDHLPIASASESINQWIENTKNDIQDSINRIFPKSDWQQAVRMNEIRNEDLSMEDFHSDNTTICKHSCARCMFQRGFSNEKRHFLK
;
A
#
# COMPACT_ATOMS: atom_id res chain seq x y z
N MET A 1 -2.24 -11.13 19.62
CA MET A 1 -1.95 -10.21 18.51
C MET A 1 -2.98 -9.11 18.57
N ASP A 2 -2.55 -7.85 18.45
CA ASP A 2 -3.42 -6.69 18.65
C ASP A 2 -4.59 -6.68 17.67
N GLU A 3 -5.79 -6.53 18.23
CA GLU A 3 -7.02 -6.22 17.51
C GLU A 3 -6.82 -5.09 16.48
N SER A 4 -5.87 -4.18 16.75
CA SER A 4 -5.32 -3.18 15.83
C SER A 4 -5.07 -3.70 14.41
N ILE A 5 -4.22 -4.73 14.20
CA ILE A 5 -3.87 -5.21 12.85
C ILE A 5 -5.13 -5.66 12.09
N LEU A 6 -6.02 -6.36 12.79
CA LEU A 6 -7.28 -6.82 12.23
C LEU A 6 -8.19 -5.64 11.86
N ASN A 7 -8.23 -4.57 12.68
CA ASN A 7 -8.97 -3.36 12.38
C ASN A 7 -8.47 -2.68 11.09
N HIS A 8 -7.15 -2.58 10.89
CA HIS A 8 -6.59 -2.00 9.66
C HIS A 8 -6.82 -2.89 8.41
N LEU A 9 -6.82 -4.21 8.57
CA LEU A 9 -7.07 -5.15 7.47
C LEU A 9 -8.55 -5.24 7.10
N PHE A 10 -9.42 -5.44 8.08
CA PHE A 10 -10.84 -5.78 7.90
C PHE A 10 -11.76 -4.57 7.90
N LEU A 11 -11.42 -3.47 8.58
CA LEU A 11 -12.29 -2.30 8.76
C LEU A 11 -13.69 -2.71 9.25
N PRO A 12 -13.83 -3.17 10.50
CA PRO A 12 -15.13 -3.49 11.11
C PRO A 12 -16.10 -2.33 11.08
N HIS A 13 -17.40 -2.63 11.21
CA HIS A 13 -18.42 -1.58 11.27
C HIS A 13 -18.30 -0.72 12.52
N HIS A 14 -17.79 -1.27 13.62
CA HIS A 14 -17.39 -0.53 14.81
C HIS A 14 -15.86 -0.49 14.82
N LEU A 15 -15.29 0.61 14.33
CA LEU A 15 -13.88 0.90 14.49
C LEU A 15 -13.62 1.45 15.90
N PRO A 16 -12.41 1.32 16.42
CA PRO A 16 -12.00 1.99 17.66
C PRO A 16 -12.30 3.49 17.59
N ASP A 17 -12.67 4.08 18.73
CA ASP A 17 -13.01 5.51 18.83
C ASP A 17 -11.79 6.43 18.70
N SER A 18 -10.59 5.90 18.97
CA SER A 18 -9.29 6.57 18.81
C SER A 18 -8.38 5.81 17.84
N ALA A 19 -7.39 6.51 17.28
CA ALA A 19 -6.24 5.82 16.70
C ALA A 19 -5.57 4.93 17.76
N ASP A 20 -5.02 3.78 17.36
CA ASP A 20 -4.06 3.11 18.24
C ASP A 20 -2.84 4.05 18.36
N GLU A 21 -2.26 4.16 19.55
CA GLU A 21 -1.13 5.07 19.82
C GLU A 21 0.03 4.89 18.82
N ASP A 22 0.16 3.67 18.31
CA ASP A 22 1.16 3.24 17.36
C ASP A 22 0.99 3.82 15.93
N PHE A 23 -0.20 4.33 15.59
CA PHE A 23 -0.48 4.99 14.31
C PHE A 23 -0.46 6.52 14.40
N LEU A 24 -0.16 7.07 15.58
CA LEU A 24 0.11 8.49 15.75
C LEU A 24 1.49 8.81 15.17
N ILE A 25 1.70 10.02 14.66
CA ILE A 25 2.99 10.44 14.05
C ILE A 25 4.19 10.26 15.01
N LYS A 26 3.95 10.32 16.32
CA LYS A 26 4.97 10.11 17.37
C LYS A 26 5.05 8.66 17.88
N GLY A 27 4.25 7.76 17.31
CA GLY A 27 4.23 6.35 17.65
C GLY A 27 5.49 5.64 17.15
N LYS A 28 5.66 4.38 17.59
CA LYS A 28 6.80 3.55 17.17
C LYS A 28 6.50 2.71 15.92
N HIS A 29 5.26 2.74 15.45
CA HIS A 29 4.75 2.03 14.27
C HIS A 29 5.00 0.51 14.29
N GLU A 30 5.05 -0.08 15.48
CA GLU A 30 5.29 -1.50 15.71
C GLU A 30 4.25 -2.40 15.03
N ASN A 31 2.98 -1.97 14.97
CA ASN A 31 1.87 -2.69 14.35
C ASN A 31 1.93 -2.65 12.82
N GLU A 32 2.47 -1.58 12.23
CA GLU A 32 2.77 -1.57 10.80
C GLU A 32 3.89 -2.55 10.49
N TYR A 33 4.98 -2.53 11.27
CA TYR A 33 6.04 -3.52 11.12
C TYR A 33 5.52 -4.97 11.28
N LYS A 34 4.74 -5.26 12.33
CA LYS A 34 4.10 -6.58 12.54
C LYS A 34 3.21 -7.00 11.37
N LEU A 35 2.54 -6.07 10.68
CA LEU A 35 1.76 -6.39 9.49
C LEU A 35 2.66 -6.92 8.35
N LEU A 36 3.87 -6.36 8.20
CA LEU A 36 4.84 -6.83 7.22
C LEU A 36 5.43 -8.18 7.61
N GLU A 37 5.66 -8.43 8.90
CA GLU A 37 6.02 -9.75 9.42
C GLU A 37 4.93 -10.80 9.11
N CYS A 38 3.67 -10.48 9.37
CA CYS A 38 2.54 -11.36 9.05
C CYS A 38 2.49 -11.68 7.55
N LEU A 39 2.80 -10.71 6.69
CA LEU A 39 2.87 -10.92 5.25
C LEU A 39 4.05 -11.85 4.90
N ASN A 40 5.20 -11.67 5.51
CA ASN A 40 6.37 -12.52 5.33
C ASN A 40 6.10 -13.98 5.79
N GLU A 41 5.47 -14.15 6.96
CA GLU A 41 5.00 -15.44 7.47
C GLU A 41 4.02 -16.12 6.51
N TYR A 42 3.06 -15.37 5.99
CA TYR A 42 2.13 -15.86 4.98
C TYR A 42 2.88 -16.37 3.75
N PHE A 43 3.81 -15.58 3.20
CA PHE A 43 4.60 -16.04 2.07
C PHE A 43 5.42 -17.27 2.40
N ASN A 44 6.07 -17.33 3.56
CA ASN A 44 6.76 -18.52 4.01
C ASN A 44 5.81 -19.72 4.04
N SER A 45 4.59 -19.59 4.58
CA SER A 45 3.63 -20.70 4.63
C SER A 45 3.17 -21.19 3.25
N VAL A 46 3.05 -20.29 2.28
CA VAL A 46 2.61 -20.62 0.91
C VAL A 46 3.77 -21.11 0.04
N THR A 47 5.01 -20.74 0.34
CA THR A 47 6.21 -21.16 -0.43
C THR A 47 6.95 -22.35 0.16
N SER A 48 6.81 -22.63 1.47
CA SER A 48 7.51 -23.73 2.15
C SER A 48 6.84 -25.09 2.04
N ALA A 49 5.61 -25.14 1.53
CA ALA A 49 4.96 -26.39 1.14
C ALA A 49 5.03 -26.52 -0.39
N HIS A 50 5.15 -27.75 -0.90
CA HIS A 50 5.03 -28.10 -2.31
C HIS A 50 3.62 -27.77 -2.82
N VAL A 51 3.24 -26.49 -2.92
CA VAL A 51 2.00 -26.06 -3.57
C VAL A 51 2.30 -26.15 -5.06
N PRO A 52 1.83 -27.23 -5.73
CA PRO A 52 2.07 -27.34 -7.15
C PRO A 52 1.41 -26.14 -7.84
N PHE A 53 2.02 -25.69 -8.94
CA PHE A 53 1.52 -24.57 -9.77
C PHE A 53 1.67 -23.15 -9.19
N THR A 54 2.49 -22.94 -8.16
CA THR A 54 2.81 -21.57 -7.70
C THR A 54 3.44 -20.74 -8.83
N PRO A 55 2.83 -19.61 -9.24
CA PRO A 55 3.36 -18.81 -10.34
C PRO A 55 4.77 -18.26 -10.05
N PRO A 56 5.70 -18.20 -11.01
CA PRO A 56 7.08 -17.74 -10.79
C PRO A 56 7.20 -16.35 -10.15
N VAL A 57 6.20 -15.48 -10.37
CA VAL A 57 6.11 -14.14 -9.75
C VAL A 57 6.08 -14.20 -8.22
N PHE A 58 5.66 -15.31 -7.60
CA PHE A 58 5.65 -15.47 -6.14
C PHE A 58 7.03 -15.52 -5.51
N ARG A 59 8.05 -15.98 -6.25
CA ARG A 59 9.44 -15.87 -5.79
C ARG A 59 9.86 -14.40 -5.69
N ILE A 60 9.50 -13.58 -6.68
CA ILE A 60 9.77 -12.14 -6.67
C ILE A 60 9.07 -11.49 -5.47
N PHE A 61 7.83 -11.88 -5.16
CA PHE A 61 7.15 -11.39 -3.95
C PHE A 61 7.87 -11.75 -2.68
N HIS A 62 8.20 -13.03 -2.50
CA HIS A 62 8.83 -13.53 -1.29
C HIS A 62 10.15 -12.83 -1.03
N ASP A 63 11.01 -12.73 -2.05
CA ASP A 63 12.30 -12.05 -1.96
C ASP A 63 12.13 -10.55 -1.65
N THR A 64 11.17 -9.89 -2.30
CA THR A 64 10.88 -8.47 -2.09
C THR A 64 10.40 -8.20 -0.68
N ILE A 65 9.45 -8.99 -0.19
CA ILE A 65 8.83 -8.81 1.14
C ILE A 65 9.81 -9.17 2.24
N LYS A 66 10.63 -10.20 2.05
CA LYS A 66 11.69 -10.56 3.00
C LYS A 66 12.67 -9.41 3.18
N ARG A 67 13.18 -8.81 2.08
CA ARG A 67 14.06 -7.63 2.16
C ARG A 67 13.36 -6.43 2.78
N TRP A 68 12.12 -6.19 2.37
CA TRP A 68 11.33 -5.07 2.88
C TRP A 68 11.09 -5.18 4.39
N ALA A 69 10.72 -6.36 4.88
CA ALA A 69 10.51 -6.65 6.30
C ALA A 69 11.78 -6.37 7.11
N VAL A 70 12.95 -6.81 6.63
CA VAL A 70 14.22 -6.57 7.33
C VAL A 70 14.50 -5.06 7.47
N LEU A 71 14.38 -4.28 6.39
CA LEU A 71 14.69 -2.85 6.42
C LEU A 71 13.66 -1.99 7.15
N GLN A 72 12.39 -2.42 7.20
CA GLN A 72 11.34 -1.70 7.92
C GLN A 72 11.28 -2.08 9.40
N ASN A 73 12.12 -3.01 9.87
CA ASN A 73 12.25 -3.28 11.29
C ASN A 73 13.05 -2.14 11.94
N PRO A 74 12.47 -1.37 12.88
CA PRO A 74 13.18 -0.28 13.56
C PRO A 74 14.47 -0.73 14.27
N GLN A 75 14.55 -2.00 14.69
CA GLN A 75 15.73 -2.56 15.35
C GLN A 75 16.89 -2.85 14.38
N ASN A 76 16.58 -3.00 13.09
CA ASN A 76 17.55 -3.31 12.03
C ASN A 76 17.76 -2.13 11.07
N LEU A 77 17.23 -0.95 11.39
CA LEU A 77 17.34 0.22 10.55
C LEU A 77 18.69 0.89 10.79
N SER A 78 19.67 0.59 9.93
CA SER A 78 20.93 1.32 9.87
C SER A 78 21.24 1.80 8.45
N VAL A 79 22.04 2.85 8.34
CA VAL A 79 22.56 3.36 7.06
C VAL A 79 23.28 2.26 6.30
N GLN A 80 24.05 1.43 7.01
CA GLN A 80 24.81 0.33 6.41
C GLN A 80 23.88 -0.77 5.87
N ASP A 81 22.78 -1.08 6.56
CA ASP A 81 21.81 -2.08 6.11
C ASP A 81 21.06 -1.63 4.86
N ILE A 82 20.65 -0.35 4.81
CA ILE A 82 20.05 0.27 3.62
C ILE A 82 21.04 0.18 2.45
N GLN A 83 22.26 0.68 2.64
CA GLN A 83 23.29 0.70 1.61
C GLN A 83 23.58 -0.71 1.07
N THR A 84 23.83 -1.67 1.97
CA THR A 84 24.13 -3.06 1.62
C THR A 84 22.96 -3.70 0.86
N THR A 85 21.72 -3.38 1.22
CA THR A 85 20.54 -3.91 0.54
C THR A 85 20.42 -3.34 -0.87
N LEU A 86 20.65 -2.03 -1.05
CA LEU A 86 20.63 -1.35 -2.35
C LEU A 86 21.72 -1.86 -3.30
N GLU A 87 22.92 -2.11 -2.77
CA GLU A 87 24.04 -2.71 -3.51
C GLU A 87 23.73 -4.13 -4.01
N LYS A 88 23.00 -4.91 -3.21
CA LYS A 88 22.63 -6.30 -3.53
C LYS A 88 21.43 -6.43 -4.46
N LEU A 89 20.73 -5.35 -4.80
CA LEU A 89 19.63 -5.42 -5.76
C LEU A 89 20.13 -5.89 -7.13
N SER A 90 19.48 -6.88 -7.72
CA SER A 90 19.77 -7.33 -9.08
C SER A 90 18.68 -6.90 -10.04
N THR A 91 18.95 -6.93 -11.34
CA THR A 91 17.93 -6.73 -12.38
C THR A 91 16.65 -7.53 -12.10
N GLY A 92 15.50 -6.89 -12.29
CA GLY A 92 14.18 -7.45 -12.03
C GLY A 92 13.78 -7.53 -10.55
N THR A 93 14.65 -7.09 -9.63
CA THR A 93 14.31 -7.01 -8.20
C THR A 93 13.68 -5.67 -7.87
N LEU A 94 12.80 -5.70 -6.87
CA LEU A 94 12.15 -4.53 -6.31
C LEU A 94 12.50 -4.40 -4.83
N LEU A 95 12.55 -3.15 -4.38
CA LEU A 95 12.67 -2.76 -2.99
C LEU A 95 11.68 -1.62 -2.70
N PRO A 96 10.54 -1.94 -2.05
CA PRO A 96 9.68 -0.93 -1.47
C PRO A 96 10.28 -0.39 -0.18
N LEU A 97 10.09 0.89 0.07
CA LEU A 97 10.30 1.50 1.38
C LEU A 97 9.09 2.37 1.70
N TYR A 98 8.61 2.27 2.94
CA TYR A 98 7.55 3.11 3.48
C TYR A 98 8.15 4.05 4.53
N PHE A 99 7.78 5.32 4.45
CA PHE A 99 8.23 6.38 5.34
C PHE A 99 6.99 6.90 6.06
N HIS A 100 6.63 6.26 7.18
CA HIS A 100 5.47 6.67 7.96
C HIS A 100 5.57 8.15 8.34
N ALA A 101 6.73 8.54 8.89
CA ALA A 101 6.99 9.88 9.38
C ALA A 101 6.92 10.98 8.29
N GLN A 102 6.93 10.58 7.02
CA GLN A 102 6.85 11.45 5.84
C GLN A 102 5.59 11.17 4.98
N ASN A 103 4.63 10.36 5.44
CA ASN A 103 3.44 9.98 4.68
C ASN A 103 3.74 9.54 3.22
N ALA A 104 4.85 8.86 3.00
CA ALA A 104 5.35 8.59 1.67
C ALA A 104 5.79 7.15 1.53
N ALA A 105 5.84 6.67 0.30
CA ALA A 105 6.47 5.43 -0.04
C ALA A 105 7.26 5.59 -1.33
N ILE A 106 8.33 4.81 -1.44
CA ILE A 106 9.06 4.65 -2.68
C ILE A 106 9.10 3.18 -3.10
N LEU A 107 9.19 2.97 -4.40
CA LEU A 107 9.49 1.68 -4.99
C LEU A 107 10.72 1.84 -5.86
N ILE A 108 11.78 1.17 -5.48
CA ILE A 108 13.02 1.07 -6.23
C ILE A 108 12.96 -0.24 -7.02
N GLU A 109 13.24 -0.17 -8.31
CA GLU A 109 13.38 -1.32 -9.20
C GLU A 109 14.71 -1.20 -9.93
N ILE A 110 15.37 -2.34 -10.19
CA ILE A 110 16.53 -2.38 -11.09
C ILE A 110 16.07 -2.91 -12.44
N ASP A 111 16.18 -2.09 -13.47
CA ASP A 111 15.75 -2.45 -14.82
C ASP A 111 16.72 -3.42 -15.53
N GLU A 112 16.37 -3.82 -16.76
CA GLU A 112 17.15 -4.72 -17.60
C GLU A 112 18.54 -4.17 -17.99
N THR A 113 18.75 -2.86 -17.87
CA THR A 113 20.04 -2.20 -18.11
C THR A 113 20.84 -1.99 -16.82
N ASN A 114 20.41 -2.60 -15.72
CA ASN A 114 20.98 -2.45 -14.38
C ASN A 114 20.89 -1.01 -13.82
N GLN A 115 19.91 -0.23 -14.28
CA GLN A 115 19.67 1.13 -13.81
C GLN A 115 18.49 1.20 -12.84
N PRO A 116 18.57 2.02 -11.77
CA PRO A 116 17.46 2.19 -10.85
C PRO A 116 16.31 2.97 -11.48
N ILE A 117 15.09 2.45 -11.33
CA ILE A 117 13.84 3.16 -11.53
C ILE A 117 13.22 3.39 -10.15
N VAL A 118 12.97 4.65 -9.82
CA VAL A 118 12.42 5.09 -8.54
C VAL A 118 11.04 5.68 -8.76
N SER A 119 10.04 5.11 -8.09
CA SER A 119 8.68 5.67 -8.03
C SER A 119 8.43 6.18 -6.62
N ALA A 120 7.84 7.35 -6.45
CA ALA A 120 7.56 7.93 -5.13
C ALA A 120 6.13 8.48 -5.06
N TRP A 121 5.37 8.10 -4.03
CA TRP A 121 3.98 8.51 -3.86
C TRP A 121 3.60 8.83 -2.42
N GLU A 122 2.67 9.75 -2.29
CA GLU A 122 1.92 10.01 -1.06
C GLU A 122 0.97 8.84 -0.73
N VAL A 123 0.96 8.41 0.52
CA VAL A 123 0.29 7.17 0.95
C VAL A 123 -1.11 7.42 1.50
N LEU A 124 -1.24 8.34 2.44
CA LEU A 124 -2.49 8.74 3.09
C LEU A 124 -2.89 10.15 2.66
N LEU A 125 -4.20 10.43 2.67
CA LEU A 125 -4.71 11.74 2.31
C LEU A 125 -4.85 12.66 3.55
N PRO A 126 -4.71 13.99 3.37
CA PRO A 126 -5.00 14.95 4.43
C PRO A 126 -6.43 14.84 4.97
N ASN A 127 -6.62 15.14 6.26
CA ASN A 127 -7.92 15.13 6.94
C ASN A 127 -8.91 16.02 6.18
N SER A 128 -8.47 17.20 5.75
CA SER A 128 -9.28 18.15 4.98
C SER A 128 -9.86 17.50 3.73
N THR A 129 -9.07 16.69 3.01
CA THR A 129 -9.51 16.00 1.80
C THR A 129 -10.51 14.89 2.11
N ILE A 130 -10.24 14.07 3.12
CA ILE A 130 -11.09 12.93 3.49
C ILE A 130 -12.44 13.40 4.06
N THR A 131 -12.43 14.46 4.88
CA THR A 131 -13.64 14.96 5.57
C THR A 131 -14.47 15.90 4.71
N SER A 132 -13.89 16.60 3.75
CA SER A 132 -14.62 17.56 2.91
C SER A 132 -15.45 16.91 1.81
N SER A 133 -15.31 15.60 1.57
CA SER A 133 -15.92 14.96 0.41
C SER A 133 -16.88 13.84 0.80
N ILE A 134 -18.05 13.86 0.16
CA ILE A 134 -19.00 12.73 0.16
C ILE A 134 -18.52 11.64 -0.82
N THR A 135 -17.57 11.99 -1.71
CA THR A 135 -17.16 11.16 -2.84
C THR A 135 -16.02 10.20 -2.46
N ARG A 136 -15.81 9.20 -3.31
CA ARG A 136 -14.77 8.19 -3.10
C ARG A 136 -13.45 8.70 -3.67
N HIS A 137 -12.40 8.74 -2.85
CA HIS A 137 -11.06 9.10 -3.28
C HIS A 137 -10.29 7.92 -3.87
N TYR A 138 -9.66 8.15 -5.02
CA TYR A 138 -8.80 7.17 -5.70
C TYR A 138 -7.47 7.79 -6.10
N SER A 139 -6.40 7.01 -5.98
CA SER A 139 -5.09 7.28 -6.57
C SER A 139 -4.81 6.35 -7.73
N CYS A 140 -4.13 6.85 -8.76
CA CYS A 140 -3.70 6.10 -9.93
C CYS A 140 -2.21 5.73 -9.81
N PHE A 141 -1.88 4.50 -10.20
CA PHE A 141 -0.53 3.95 -10.19
C PHE A 141 -0.21 3.29 -11.54
N PRO A 142 1.06 3.20 -11.96
CA PRO A 142 2.21 3.85 -11.32
C PRO A 142 2.07 5.38 -11.33
N VAL A 143 2.67 6.02 -10.32
CA VAL A 143 2.85 7.47 -10.30
C VAL A 143 4.02 7.85 -11.21
N THR A 144 4.48 9.11 -11.15
CA THR A 144 5.73 9.50 -11.82
C THR A 144 6.89 8.61 -11.39
N THR A 145 7.62 8.09 -12.36
CA THR A 145 8.81 7.27 -12.13
C THR A 145 10.03 7.97 -12.74
N TYR A 146 11.15 7.86 -12.04
CA TYR A 146 12.41 8.51 -12.39
C TYR A 146 13.45 7.43 -12.61
N ARG A 147 14.17 7.50 -13.72
CA ARG A 147 15.28 6.59 -13.98
C ARG A 147 16.60 7.31 -13.73
N LEU A 148 17.43 6.71 -12.89
CA LEU A 148 18.74 7.22 -12.53
C LEU A 148 19.75 6.73 -13.58
N CYS A 149 20.65 7.61 -14.01
CA CYS A 149 21.72 7.25 -14.96
C CYS A 149 22.91 6.56 -14.28
N ASP A 150 23.11 6.82 -12.99
CA ASP A 150 24.15 6.19 -12.18
C ASP A 150 23.55 5.55 -10.93
N ARG A 151 23.69 4.22 -10.86
CA ARG A 151 23.31 3.41 -9.71
C ARG A 151 24.08 3.79 -8.44
N GLY A 152 25.31 4.30 -8.59
CA GLY A 152 26.18 4.79 -7.51
C GLY A 152 25.58 5.94 -6.69
N GLN A 153 24.65 6.70 -7.28
CA GLN A 153 23.97 7.79 -6.55
C GLN A 153 23.07 7.24 -5.45
N LEU A 154 22.33 6.16 -5.76
CA LEU A 154 21.32 5.59 -4.87
C LEU A 154 21.93 4.92 -3.62
N ASN A 155 23.06 4.24 -3.78
CA ASN A 155 23.76 3.59 -2.67
C ASN A 155 24.82 4.48 -2.00
N SER A 156 24.89 5.76 -2.36
CA SER A 156 25.78 6.68 -1.66
C SER A 156 25.39 6.83 -0.19
N LYS A 157 26.39 7.03 0.66
CA LYS A 157 26.19 7.16 2.11
C LYS A 157 25.21 8.28 2.45
N VAL A 158 25.31 9.43 1.77
CA VAL A 158 24.45 10.61 1.99
C VAL A 158 22.98 10.28 1.72
N HIS A 159 22.68 9.63 0.59
CA HIS A 159 21.29 9.25 0.29
C HIS A 159 20.77 8.19 1.28
N CYS A 160 21.61 7.24 1.71
CA CYS A 160 21.22 6.26 2.74
C CYS A 160 20.98 6.88 4.12
N GLU A 161 21.78 7.88 4.51
CA GLU A 161 21.57 8.68 5.73
C GLU A 161 20.22 9.42 5.68
N ILE A 162 19.89 10.05 4.55
CA ILE A 162 18.60 10.72 4.33
C ILE A 162 17.43 9.72 4.42
N LEU A 163 17.55 8.55 3.79
CA LEU A 163 16.50 7.53 3.83
C LEU A 163 16.26 7.00 5.25
N ALA A 164 17.33 6.79 6.03
CA ALA A 164 17.22 6.38 7.43
C ALA A 164 16.54 7.47 8.29
N ASP A 165 16.89 8.73 8.04
CA ASP A 165 16.28 9.88 8.72
C ASP A 165 14.78 10.00 8.39
N PHE A 166 14.39 9.90 7.12
CA PHE A 166 12.99 9.93 6.70
C PHE A 166 12.15 8.79 7.28
N MET A 167 12.74 7.62 7.54
CA MET A 167 12.02 6.51 8.17
C MET A 167 11.77 6.75 9.65
N SER A 168 12.62 7.55 10.31
CA SER A 168 12.62 7.70 11.77
C SER A 168 12.03 9.04 12.24
N ASN A 169 12.12 10.09 11.42
CA ASN A 169 11.86 11.46 11.85
C ASN A 169 10.84 12.16 10.95
N THR A 170 9.93 12.91 11.58
CA THR A 170 9.01 13.82 10.88
C THR A 170 9.66 15.19 10.73
N ILE A 171 9.99 15.53 9.50
CA ILE A 171 10.53 16.84 9.11
C ILE A 171 9.46 17.94 9.19
N GLU A 172 8.27 17.70 8.63
CA GLU A 172 7.22 18.71 8.57
C GLU A 172 5.83 18.13 8.83
N TYR A 173 5.18 18.72 9.81
CA TYR A 173 3.77 18.47 10.15
C TYR A 173 2.88 19.37 9.30
N SER A 174 1.69 18.88 8.93
CA SER A 174 0.65 19.75 8.41
C SER A 174 0.34 20.87 9.39
N LYS A 175 -0.03 22.04 8.85
CA LYS A 175 -0.31 23.24 9.63
C LYS A 175 -1.80 23.51 9.73
N ALA A 176 -2.25 23.97 10.89
CA ALA A 176 -3.62 24.44 11.09
C ALA A 176 -3.64 25.85 11.69
N GLN A 177 -4.60 26.66 11.23
CA GLN A 177 -4.90 27.97 11.81
C GLN A 177 -5.75 27.80 13.08
N LYS A 178 -5.21 28.14 14.24
CA LYS A 178 -5.91 28.16 15.54
C LYS A 178 -5.73 29.53 16.20
N ALA A 179 -6.83 30.24 16.43
CA ALA A 179 -6.84 31.59 17.00
C ALA A 179 -5.85 32.54 16.28
N SER A 180 -5.88 32.54 14.94
CA SER A 180 -5.00 33.34 14.06
C SER A 180 -3.50 33.03 14.18
N ARG A 181 -3.14 31.89 14.77
CA ARG A 181 -1.77 31.36 14.78
C ARG A 181 -1.72 30.06 14.02
N GLU A 182 -0.63 29.88 13.30
CA GLU A 182 -0.33 28.61 12.65
C GLU A 182 0.32 27.67 13.66
N VAL A 183 -0.26 26.47 13.82
CA VAL A 183 0.19 25.46 14.78
C VAL A 183 0.30 24.12 14.07
N ASP A 184 1.30 23.33 14.44
CA ASP A 184 1.44 21.95 13.97
C ASP A 184 0.18 21.15 14.29
N GLU A 185 -0.41 20.59 13.25
CA GLU A 185 -1.58 19.73 13.33
C GLU A 185 -1.14 18.28 13.35
N ILE A 186 -0.68 17.85 14.51
CA ILE A 186 -0.20 16.48 14.78
C ILE A 186 -1.28 15.40 14.58
N ARG A 187 -2.54 15.78 14.35
CA ARG A 187 -3.67 14.88 14.07
C ARG A 187 -3.85 14.63 12.57
N ASP A 188 -3.17 15.38 11.71
CA ASP A 188 -3.17 15.16 10.27
C ASP A 188 -1.94 14.38 9.82
N VAL A 189 -1.90 13.97 8.56
CA VAL A 189 -0.77 13.24 7.99
C VAL A 189 0.39 14.20 7.71
N PRO A 190 1.66 13.79 7.91
CA PRO A 190 2.81 14.59 7.50
C PRO A 190 2.80 14.94 6.01
N GLU A 191 3.53 16.00 5.66
CA GLU A 191 3.71 16.41 4.27
C GLU A 191 4.66 15.44 3.54
N SER A 192 4.25 14.99 2.35
CA SER A 192 4.99 13.97 1.58
C SER A 192 6.14 14.51 0.71
N HIS A 193 6.28 15.83 0.61
CA HIS A 193 7.10 16.46 -0.41
C HIS A 193 8.62 16.25 -0.21
N TYR A 194 9.10 16.01 1.02
CA TYR A 194 10.53 15.73 1.23
C TYR A 194 10.98 14.44 0.54
N VAL A 195 10.16 13.38 0.62
CA VAL A 195 10.44 12.11 -0.06
C VAL A 195 10.04 12.20 -1.53
N CYS A 196 8.84 12.70 -1.81
CA CYS A 196 8.25 12.61 -3.14
C CYS A 196 8.75 13.66 -4.14
N GLN A 197 9.38 14.74 -3.68
CA GLN A 197 9.85 15.84 -4.52
C GLN A 197 11.30 16.19 -4.21
N TRP A 198 11.62 16.60 -2.97
CA TRP A 198 12.94 17.14 -2.63
C TRP A 198 14.04 16.09 -2.77
N TRP A 199 13.89 14.89 -2.21
CA TRP A 199 14.90 13.83 -2.28
C TRP A 199 15.20 13.39 -3.72
N ILE A 200 14.16 13.30 -4.55
CA ILE A 200 14.32 12.98 -5.97
C ILE A 200 15.17 14.04 -6.69
N GLN A 201 15.02 15.32 -6.37
CA GLN A 201 15.75 16.41 -7.02
C GLN A 201 17.26 16.41 -6.76
N HIS A 202 17.75 15.65 -5.77
CA HIS A 202 19.18 15.51 -5.51
C HIS A 202 19.90 14.57 -6.47
N PHE A 203 19.15 13.75 -7.23
CA PHE A 203 19.75 12.90 -8.24
C PHE A 203 20.13 13.69 -9.50
N GLN A 204 21.34 13.44 -9.99
CA GLN A 204 21.85 14.03 -11.22
C GLN A 204 21.36 13.24 -12.43
N GLU A 205 21.14 13.94 -13.54
CA GLU A 205 20.81 13.36 -14.84
C GLU A 205 19.55 12.47 -14.84
N LEU A 206 18.52 12.86 -14.08
CA LEU A 206 17.24 12.15 -14.10
C LEU A 206 16.64 12.16 -15.50
N THR A 207 16.27 10.96 -15.98
CA THR A 207 15.40 10.81 -17.14
C THR A 207 13.99 10.56 -16.66
N ASP A 208 13.07 11.41 -17.10
CA ASP A 208 11.64 11.15 -16.92
C ASP A 208 11.30 9.90 -17.71
N ASN A 209 11.14 8.80 -16.99
CA ASN A 209 10.55 7.62 -17.54
C ASN A 209 9.05 7.83 -17.41
N HIS A 210 8.47 8.70 -18.27
CA HIS A 210 7.02 8.70 -18.45
C HIS A 210 6.65 7.25 -18.68
N ALA A 211 5.99 6.63 -17.69
CA ALA A 211 5.81 5.20 -17.56
C ALA A 211 5.77 4.62 -18.96
N THR A 212 6.89 4.03 -19.39
CA THR A 212 6.97 3.40 -20.71
C THR A 212 5.71 2.56 -20.84
N GLU A 213 5.11 2.50 -22.03
CA GLU A 213 3.81 1.86 -22.39
C GLU A 213 3.59 0.43 -21.83
N ILE A 214 4.57 -0.10 -21.12
CA ILE A 214 4.77 -1.40 -20.52
C ILE A 214 3.90 -1.64 -19.26
N CYS A 215 3.52 -0.62 -18.46
CA CYS A 215 2.78 -0.87 -17.20
C CYS A 215 1.32 -0.38 -17.25
N LEU A 216 0.36 -1.33 -17.21
CA LEU A 216 -1.07 -1.01 -17.21
C LEU A 216 -1.46 -0.21 -15.95
N PRO A 217 -2.03 1.00 -16.10
CA PRO A 217 -2.38 1.81 -14.94
C PRO A 217 -3.51 1.15 -14.14
N PHE A 218 -3.44 1.26 -12.81
CA PHE A 218 -4.47 0.77 -11.91
C PHE A 218 -4.81 1.79 -10.83
N LYS A 219 -6.04 1.69 -10.30
CA LYS A 219 -6.54 2.61 -9.26
C LYS A 219 -6.58 1.91 -7.91
N LYS A 220 -6.19 2.60 -6.84
CA LYS A 220 -6.45 2.19 -5.45
C LYS A 220 -7.34 3.20 -4.76
N LYS A 221 -8.38 2.68 -4.11
CA LYS A 221 -9.33 3.47 -3.30
C LYS A 221 -8.72 3.76 -1.93
N HIS A 222 -8.69 5.03 -1.55
CA HIS A 222 -8.42 5.46 -0.18
C HIS A 222 -9.63 5.11 0.69
N ARG A 223 -9.38 4.41 1.80
CA ARG A 223 -10.43 3.96 2.73
C ARG A 223 -10.07 4.39 4.14
N ASP A 224 -9.86 5.69 4.26
CA ASP A 224 -9.58 6.34 5.54
C ASP A 224 -10.93 6.78 6.06
N GLN A 225 -11.52 5.98 6.94
CA GLN A 225 -12.73 6.36 7.65
C GLN A 225 -12.30 7.04 8.93
N ILE A 226 -12.33 8.37 8.93
CA ILE A 226 -12.09 9.16 10.13
C ILE A 226 -13.37 9.06 10.96
N ARG A 227 -13.31 8.29 12.05
CA ARG A 227 -14.24 8.42 13.17
C ARG A 227 -13.51 9.17 14.27
N SER A 228 -14.02 10.34 14.61
CA SER A 228 -13.58 11.10 15.78
C SER A 228 -14.83 11.39 16.57
N HIS A 229 -15.11 10.55 17.57
CA HIS A 229 -16.10 10.90 18.58
C HIS A 229 -15.33 11.32 19.83
N ARG A 230 -14.99 12.62 19.91
CA ARG A 230 -14.32 13.28 21.06
C ARG A 230 -12.84 12.95 21.29
N GLU A 231 -12.27 12.02 20.54
CA GLU A 231 -10.86 11.63 20.67
C GLU A 231 -9.88 12.57 19.96
N LEU A 232 -8.67 12.69 20.53
CA LEU A 232 -7.61 13.59 20.06
C LEU A 232 -7.12 13.24 18.66
N ALA A 233 -7.07 11.97 18.27
CA ALA A 233 -6.65 11.55 16.93
C ALA A 233 -7.62 10.50 16.36
N PRO A 234 -8.16 10.71 15.15
CA PRO A 234 -9.10 9.77 14.54
C PRO A 234 -8.40 8.48 14.16
N PHE A 235 -9.11 7.36 14.25
CA PHE A 235 -8.62 6.12 13.65
C PHE A 235 -8.32 6.34 12.16
N ARG A 236 -7.12 5.95 11.73
CA ARG A 236 -6.70 5.95 10.34
C ARG A 236 -6.26 4.56 9.93
N ARG A 237 -6.53 4.21 8.68
CA ARG A 237 -6.07 2.93 8.15
C ARG A 237 -4.56 2.98 7.94
N SER A 238 -3.85 1.88 8.25
CA SER A 238 -2.41 1.75 8.00
C SER A 238 -2.04 2.20 6.58
N GLY A 239 -1.08 3.13 6.51
CA GLY A 239 -0.47 3.55 5.27
C GLY A 239 0.37 2.43 4.67
N LEU A 240 1.09 1.68 5.51
CA LEU A 240 1.84 0.51 5.05
C LEU A 240 0.95 -0.52 4.34
N TRP A 241 -0.28 -0.76 4.82
CA TRP A 241 -1.21 -1.62 4.10
C TRP A 241 -1.60 -1.08 2.72
N MET A 242 -1.71 0.24 2.55
CA MET A 242 -1.86 0.83 1.22
C MET A 242 -0.64 0.54 0.35
N THR A 243 0.56 0.78 0.88
CA THR A 243 1.84 0.51 0.21
C THR A 243 1.96 -0.96 -0.22
N ILE A 244 1.66 -1.92 0.65
CA ILE A 244 1.65 -3.36 0.34
C ILE A 244 0.74 -3.65 -0.86
N LYS A 245 -0.49 -3.12 -0.86
CA LYS A 245 -1.42 -3.32 -1.96
C LYS A 245 -0.93 -2.72 -3.28
N VAL A 246 -0.24 -1.59 -3.25
CA VAL A 246 0.32 -0.93 -4.44
C VAL A 246 1.50 -1.74 -4.97
N VAL A 247 2.44 -2.12 -4.11
CA VAL A 247 3.61 -2.94 -4.46
C VAL A 247 3.18 -4.26 -5.07
N VAL A 248 2.27 -5.00 -4.40
CA VAL A 248 1.80 -6.30 -4.89
C VAL A 248 1.15 -6.17 -6.26
N GLN A 249 0.25 -5.19 -6.42
CA GLN A 249 -0.39 -4.96 -7.71
C GLN A 249 0.63 -4.56 -8.78
N THR A 250 1.64 -3.75 -8.46
CA THR A 250 2.66 -3.30 -9.42
C THR A 250 3.44 -4.48 -9.97
N ILE A 251 3.92 -5.37 -9.09
CA ILE A 251 4.64 -6.57 -9.50
C ILE A 251 3.72 -7.48 -10.35
N LEU A 252 2.49 -7.72 -9.91
CA LEU A 252 1.54 -8.53 -10.67
C LEU A 252 1.24 -7.94 -12.05
N THR A 253 1.02 -6.62 -12.14
CA THR A 253 0.73 -5.93 -13.40
C THR A 253 1.89 -6.08 -14.37
N LYS A 254 3.13 -5.94 -13.90
CA LYS A 254 4.32 -6.12 -14.72
C LYS A 254 4.49 -7.57 -15.21
N SER A 255 4.25 -8.54 -14.34
CA SER A 255 4.51 -9.95 -14.66
C SER A 255 3.35 -10.64 -15.40
N LEU A 256 2.10 -10.29 -15.11
CA LEU A 256 0.91 -11.04 -15.53
C LEU A 256 -0.09 -10.22 -16.38
N LYS A 257 0.19 -8.93 -16.60
CA LYS A 257 -0.64 -8.04 -17.43
C LYS A 257 -2.13 -8.09 -17.06
N GLU A 258 -2.99 -8.57 -17.96
CA GLU A 258 -4.45 -8.63 -17.79
C GLU A 258 -4.88 -9.51 -16.61
N ASN A 259 -4.13 -10.58 -16.33
CA ASN A 259 -4.41 -11.48 -15.20
C ASN A 259 -4.03 -10.88 -13.85
N ALA A 260 -3.32 -9.75 -13.81
CA ALA A 260 -2.86 -9.15 -12.57
C ALA A 260 -4.01 -8.76 -11.63
N ILE A 261 -5.16 -8.35 -12.15
CA ILE A 261 -6.30 -7.90 -11.35
C ILE A 261 -6.91 -9.07 -10.57
N ILE A 262 -7.17 -10.19 -11.24
CA ILE A 262 -7.78 -11.36 -10.59
C ILE A 262 -6.81 -11.95 -9.56
N ILE A 263 -5.54 -12.13 -9.94
CA ILE A 263 -4.51 -12.66 -9.04
C ILE A 263 -4.31 -11.76 -7.84
N TYR A 264 -4.30 -10.44 -8.03
CA TYR A 264 -4.21 -9.48 -6.91
C TYR A 264 -5.39 -9.62 -5.95
N LYS A 265 -6.62 -9.67 -6.49
CA LYS A 265 -7.80 -9.74 -5.64
C LYS A 265 -7.84 -11.04 -4.85
N LEU A 266 -7.47 -12.15 -5.50
CA LEU A 266 -7.42 -13.47 -4.89
C LEU A 266 -6.31 -13.56 -3.85
N PHE A 267 -5.10 -13.08 -4.17
CA PHE A 267 -3.98 -12.94 -3.25
C PHE A 267 -4.37 -12.20 -1.96
N VAL A 268 -4.96 -11.00 -2.09
CA VAL A 268 -5.37 -10.21 -0.93
C VAL A 268 -6.43 -10.95 -0.13
N THR A 269 -7.36 -11.65 -0.79
CA THR A 269 -8.40 -12.43 -0.11
C THR A 269 -7.79 -13.62 0.63
N HIS A 270 -6.85 -14.34 0.03
CA HIS A 270 -6.16 -15.46 0.65
C HIS A 270 -5.33 -15.02 1.85
N PHE A 271 -4.58 -13.91 1.74
CA PHE A 271 -3.86 -13.34 2.86
C PHE A 271 -4.80 -12.97 4.02
N LEU A 272 -5.94 -12.34 3.74
CA LEU A 272 -6.93 -12.04 4.79
C LEU A 272 -7.47 -13.33 5.45
N THR A 273 -7.75 -14.37 4.66
CA THR A 273 -8.16 -15.68 5.18
C THR A 273 -7.08 -16.29 6.08
N TYR A 274 -5.82 -16.26 5.65
CA TYR A 274 -4.68 -16.72 6.46
C TYR A 274 -4.62 -16.00 7.81
N ILE A 275 -4.80 -14.68 7.83
CA ILE A 275 -4.77 -13.90 9.07
C ILE A 275 -5.88 -14.34 10.04
N ILE A 276 -7.12 -14.54 9.57
CA ILE A 276 -8.19 -14.99 10.49
C ILE A 276 -7.98 -16.42 10.99
N CYS A 277 -7.41 -17.30 10.15
CA CYS A 277 -7.09 -18.69 10.54
C CYS A 277 -5.99 -18.75 11.61
N THR A 278 -5.00 -17.86 11.53
CA THR A 278 -3.82 -17.92 12.39
C THR A 278 -3.94 -17.08 13.66
N ARG A 279 -4.83 -16.08 13.69
CA ARG A 279 -4.85 -15.07 14.76
C ARG A 279 -6.12 -15.06 15.62
N THR A 280 -7.08 -15.95 15.38
CA THR A 280 -8.28 -16.18 16.22
C THR A 280 -8.95 -14.88 16.71
N PRO A 281 -9.55 -14.08 15.82
CA PRO A 281 -10.19 -12.82 16.19
C PRO A 281 -11.40 -13.02 17.13
N PRO A 282 -11.82 -11.98 17.90
CA PRO A 282 -13.09 -11.99 18.62
C PRO A 282 -14.26 -12.30 17.69
N VAL A 283 -15.32 -12.94 18.21
CA VAL A 283 -16.44 -13.47 17.40
C VAL A 283 -17.07 -12.41 16.50
N ASP A 284 -17.31 -11.20 17.01
CA ASP A 284 -17.92 -10.11 16.23
C ASP A 284 -17.04 -9.69 15.05
N LEU A 285 -15.73 -9.55 15.30
CA LEU A 285 -14.74 -9.22 14.28
C LEU A 285 -14.57 -10.37 13.29
N LEU A 286 -14.66 -11.62 13.75
CA LEU A 286 -14.61 -12.81 12.91
C LEU A 286 -15.76 -12.85 11.91
N VAL A 287 -17.00 -12.64 12.38
CA VAL A 287 -18.20 -12.61 11.54
C VAL A 287 -18.07 -11.52 10.46
N HIS A 288 -17.62 -10.32 10.85
CA HIS A 288 -17.39 -9.23 9.88
C HIS A 288 -16.30 -9.58 8.87
N SER A 289 -15.22 -10.20 9.34
CA SER A 289 -14.09 -10.62 8.52
C SER A 289 -14.50 -11.65 7.48
N ILE A 290 -15.26 -12.68 7.88
CA ILE A 290 -15.80 -13.69 6.98
C ILE A 290 -16.73 -13.07 5.95
N ARG A 291 -17.68 -12.20 6.37
CA ARG A 291 -18.55 -11.47 5.44
C ARG A 291 -17.76 -10.64 4.42
N LYS A 292 -16.62 -10.07 4.81
CA LYS A 292 -15.74 -9.35 3.89
C LYS A 292 -15.06 -10.30 2.90
N ILE A 293 -14.56 -11.45 3.36
CA ILE A 293 -13.90 -12.44 2.51
C ILE A 293 -14.89 -13.01 1.49
N VAL A 294 -16.08 -13.44 1.92
CA VAL A 294 -17.14 -13.96 1.02
C VAL A 294 -17.53 -12.92 -0.03
N ARG A 295 -17.80 -11.67 0.36
CA ARG A 295 -18.09 -10.59 -0.60
C ARG A 295 -16.95 -10.34 -1.60
N ARG A 296 -15.69 -10.61 -1.22
CA ARG A 296 -14.55 -10.48 -2.14
C ARG A 296 -14.48 -11.67 -3.10
N LEU A 297 -14.74 -12.88 -2.64
CA LEU A 297 -14.83 -14.07 -3.49
C LEU A 297 -15.90 -13.91 -4.57
N ASN A 298 -17.12 -13.52 -4.17
CA ASN A 298 -18.20 -13.27 -5.14
C ASN A 298 -17.78 -12.23 -6.19
N LYS A 299 -17.05 -11.17 -5.80
CA LYS A 299 -16.51 -10.16 -6.72
C LYS A 299 -15.38 -10.66 -7.62
N ILE A 300 -14.72 -11.74 -7.25
CA ILE A 300 -13.66 -12.39 -8.04
C ILE A 300 -14.29 -13.33 -9.06
N ASP A 301 -15.36 -14.04 -8.72
CA ASP A 301 -16.03 -14.99 -9.63
C ASP A 301 -16.66 -14.32 -10.85
N HIS A 302 -17.01 -13.04 -10.75
CA HIS A 302 -17.52 -12.25 -11.86
C HIS A 302 -16.41 -11.58 -12.71
N LEU A 303 -15.13 -11.78 -12.39
CA LEU A 303 -14.06 -11.21 -13.20
C LEU A 303 -13.75 -12.08 -14.42
N PRO A 304 -13.53 -11.46 -15.60
CA PRO A 304 -13.04 -12.20 -16.74
C PRO A 304 -11.64 -12.76 -16.43
N ILE A 305 -11.45 -14.03 -16.74
CA ILE A 305 -10.14 -14.68 -16.76
C ILE A 305 -9.65 -14.53 -18.20
N ALA A 306 -8.59 -13.76 -18.41
CA ALA A 306 -7.94 -13.70 -19.72
C ALA A 306 -7.30 -15.06 -20.03
N SER A 307 -6.89 -15.31 -21.28
CA SER A 307 -6.16 -16.54 -21.64
C SER A 307 -4.87 -16.65 -20.82
N ALA A 308 -4.94 -17.35 -19.69
CA ALA A 308 -3.85 -17.56 -18.76
C ALA A 308 -3.21 -18.92 -18.99
N SER A 309 -1.97 -19.10 -18.51
CA SER A 309 -1.34 -20.42 -18.51
C SER A 309 -2.10 -21.39 -17.61
N GLU A 310 -2.01 -22.68 -17.92
CA GLU A 310 -2.63 -23.75 -17.11
C GLU A 310 -2.24 -23.66 -15.63
N SER A 311 -0.97 -23.34 -15.35
CA SER A 311 -0.48 -23.12 -13.99
C SER A 311 -1.18 -21.97 -13.25
N ILE A 312 -1.54 -20.88 -13.94
CA ILE A 312 -2.23 -19.74 -13.33
C ILE A 312 -3.68 -20.11 -13.04
N ASN A 313 -4.36 -20.79 -13.97
CA ASN A 313 -5.74 -21.24 -13.76
C ASN A 313 -5.83 -22.23 -12.60
N GLN A 314 -4.92 -23.20 -12.55
CA GLN A 314 -4.87 -24.17 -11.46
C GLN A 314 -4.58 -23.49 -10.12
N TRP A 315 -3.67 -22.49 -10.09
CA TRP A 315 -3.42 -21.70 -8.88
C TRP A 315 -4.66 -20.92 -8.44
N ILE A 316 -5.41 -20.33 -9.37
CA ILE A 316 -6.66 -19.62 -9.08
C ILE A 316 -7.66 -20.57 -8.42
N GLU A 317 -7.93 -21.72 -9.03
CA GLU A 317 -8.93 -22.67 -8.53
C GLU A 317 -8.50 -23.28 -7.18
N ASN A 318 -7.24 -23.69 -7.04
CA ASN A 318 -6.72 -24.18 -5.76
C ASN A 318 -6.85 -23.13 -4.66
N THR A 319 -6.46 -21.89 -4.93
CA THR A 319 -6.54 -20.82 -3.92
C THR A 319 -7.99 -20.50 -3.55
N LYS A 320 -8.93 -20.54 -4.49
CA LYS A 320 -10.37 -20.39 -4.19
C LYS A 320 -10.86 -21.51 -3.27
N ASN A 321 -10.51 -22.75 -3.58
CA ASN A 321 -10.87 -23.92 -2.77
C ASN A 321 -10.27 -23.83 -1.36
N ASP A 322 -8.98 -23.50 -1.25
CA ASP A 322 -8.29 -23.33 0.03
C ASP A 322 -8.95 -22.25 0.90
N ILE A 323 -9.37 -21.13 0.30
CA ILE A 323 -10.12 -20.09 1.01
C ILE A 323 -11.48 -20.65 1.47
N GLN A 324 -12.21 -21.34 0.60
CA GLN A 324 -13.53 -21.86 0.92
C GLN A 324 -13.49 -22.92 2.02
N ASP A 325 -12.50 -23.80 1.99
CA ASP A 325 -12.27 -24.83 3.00
C ASP A 325 -11.87 -24.22 4.34
N SER A 326 -11.03 -23.17 4.31
CA SER A 326 -10.68 -22.40 5.50
C SER A 326 -11.91 -21.74 6.13
N ILE A 327 -12.78 -21.14 5.32
CA ILE A 327 -14.05 -20.56 5.79
C ILE A 327 -14.95 -21.65 6.39
N ASN A 328 -15.10 -22.79 5.71
CA ASN A 328 -15.94 -23.90 6.20
C ASN A 328 -15.42 -24.48 7.52
N ARG A 329 -14.10 -24.47 7.73
CA ARG A 329 -13.47 -24.94 8.98
C ARG A 329 -13.70 -23.99 10.14
N ILE A 330 -13.59 -22.68 9.89
CA ILE A 330 -13.79 -21.66 10.93
C ILE A 330 -15.27 -21.47 11.24
N PHE A 331 -16.12 -21.60 10.22
CA PHE A 331 -17.55 -21.32 10.29
C PHE A 331 -18.32 -22.46 9.61
N PRO A 332 -18.43 -23.63 10.26
CA PRO A 332 -19.16 -24.76 9.72
C PRO A 332 -20.59 -24.34 9.36
N LYS A 333 -21.14 -24.93 8.30
CA LYS A 333 -22.47 -24.63 7.77
C LYS A 333 -23.57 -25.00 8.79
N SER A 334 -23.75 -24.20 9.82
CA SER A 334 -24.97 -24.20 10.64
C SER A 334 -25.53 -22.78 10.71
N ASP A 335 -26.75 -22.65 10.16
CA ASP A 335 -27.77 -21.62 10.36
C ASP A 335 -27.58 -20.21 9.77
N TRP A 336 -26.36 -19.68 9.66
CA TRP A 336 -26.19 -18.26 9.27
C TRP A 336 -26.29 -17.99 7.75
N GLN A 337 -25.97 -18.96 6.88
CA GLN A 337 -26.12 -18.78 5.42
C GLN A 337 -27.60 -18.65 5.04
N GLN A 338 -28.50 -19.32 5.78
CA GLN A 338 -29.93 -19.06 5.71
C GLN A 338 -30.24 -17.64 6.21
N ALA A 339 -29.68 -17.21 7.34
CA ALA A 339 -29.91 -15.85 7.87
C ALA A 339 -29.41 -14.71 6.95
N VAL A 340 -28.28 -14.90 6.25
CA VAL A 340 -27.75 -13.92 5.29
C VAL A 340 -28.56 -13.93 4.00
N ARG A 341 -28.94 -15.09 3.45
CA ARG A 341 -29.89 -15.15 2.32
C ARG A 341 -31.22 -14.47 2.68
N MET A 342 -31.73 -14.69 3.90
CA MET A 342 -32.94 -14.05 4.39
C MET A 342 -32.79 -12.52 4.53
N ASN A 343 -31.59 -12.02 4.86
CA ASN A 343 -31.29 -10.58 4.92
C ASN A 343 -31.05 -9.96 3.54
N GLU A 344 -30.52 -10.70 2.57
CA GLU A 344 -30.39 -10.26 1.18
C GLU A 344 -31.80 -10.12 0.55
N ILE A 345 -32.67 -11.11 0.75
CA ILE A 345 -34.10 -11.05 0.35
C ILE A 345 -34.82 -9.87 1.02
N ARG A 346 -34.54 -9.58 2.30
CA ARG A 346 -35.14 -8.44 3.02
C ARG A 346 -34.64 -7.07 2.55
N ASN A 347 -33.43 -6.99 1.99
CA ASN A 347 -32.86 -5.74 1.49
C ASN A 347 -33.20 -5.51 0.00
N GLU A 348 -33.72 -6.50 -0.72
CA GLU A 348 -34.34 -6.28 -2.03
C GLU A 348 -35.67 -5.51 -1.93
N ASP A 349 -36.36 -5.56 -0.78
CA ASP A 349 -37.58 -4.78 -0.49
C ASP A 349 -37.32 -3.35 0.04
N LEU A 350 -36.06 -3.02 0.33
CA LEU A 350 -35.63 -1.65 0.63
C LEU A 350 -34.71 -1.22 -0.50
N SER A 351 -35.29 -0.59 -1.53
CA SER A 351 -34.49 0.12 -2.52
C SER A 351 -33.69 1.21 -1.82
N MET A 352 -32.45 0.91 -1.44
CA MET A 352 -31.44 1.95 -1.38
C MET A 352 -31.32 2.46 -2.80
N GLU A 353 -31.93 3.62 -3.05
CA GLU A 353 -31.51 4.47 -4.16
C GLU A 353 -30.00 4.64 -4.02
N ASP A 354 -29.27 3.89 -4.83
CA ASP A 354 -27.85 4.07 -5.00
C ASP A 354 -27.64 5.54 -5.37
N PHE A 355 -26.92 6.27 -4.53
CA PHE A 355 -26.34 7.56 -4.88
C PHE A 355 -25.39 7.35 -6.07
N HIS A 356 -25.96 7.36 -7.28
CA HIS A 356 -25.25 7.55 -8.54
C HIS A 356 -24.82 9.01 -8.63
N SER A 357 -23.83 9.36 -7.82
CA SER A 357 -22.98 10.51 -8.09
C SER A 357 -21.74 9.98 -8.82
N ASP A 358 -21.74 10.08 -10.15
CA ASP A 358 -20.58 9.82 -11.01
C ASP A 358 -19.43 10.82 -10.82
N ASN A 359 -19.48 11.66 -9.79
CA ASN A 359 -18.38 12.53 -9.40
C ASN A 359 -17.32 11.73 -8.63
N THR A 360 -16.49 10.98 -9.36
CA THR A 360 -15.26 10.39 -8.80
C THR A 360 -14.11 11.39 -8.86
N THR A 361 -13.59 11.79 -7.70
CA THR A 361 -12.42 12.65 -7.63
C THR A 361 -11.15 11.80 -7.68
N ILE A 362 -10.45 11.84 -8.82
CA ILE A 362 -9.09 11.29 -8.92
C ILE A 362 -8.16 12.22 -8.15
N CYS A 363 -7.56 11.71 -7.08
CA CYS A 363 -6.58 12.44 -6.29
C CYS A 363 -5.27 12.44 -7.08
N LYS A 364 -4.81 13.64 -7.45
CA LYS A 364 -3.45 13.82 -7.98
C LYS A 364 -2.50 13.71 -6.81
N HIS A 365 -1.49 12.85 -6.91
CA HIS A 365 -0.41 12.83 -5.94
C HIS A 365 0.30 14.19 -5.96
N SER A 366 0.76 14.66 -4.80
CA SER A 366 1.58 15.86 -4.65
C SER A 366 2.78 15.86 -5.62
N CYS A 367 3.34 14.69 -5.93
CA CYS A 367 4.45 14.52 -6.88
C CYS A 367 4.12 14.79 -8.36
N ALA A 368 2.85 14.81 -8.75
CA ALA A 368 2.44 15.06 -10.14
C ALA A 368 2.49 16.55 -10.55
N ARG A 369 2.86 17.46 -9.64
CA ARG A 369 2.95 18.91 -9.90
C ARG A 369 4.32 19.37 -10.43
N CYS A 370 5.31 18.49 -10.54
CA CYS A 370 6.62 18.84 -11.12
C CYS A 370 6.52 19.03 -12.64
N MET A 371 6.21 20.25 -13.09
CA MET A 371 6.68 20.71 -14.40
C MET A 371 8.08 21.29 -14.21
N PHE A 372 9.07 20.65 -14.83
CA PHE A 372 10.45 21.13 -14.92
C PHE A 372 10.47 22.56 -15.47
N GLN A 373 10.71 23.57 -14.62
CA GLN A 373 11.26 24.84 -15.09
C GLN A 373 12.75 24.63 -15.35
N ARG A 374 13.10 24.13 -16.54
CA ARG A 374 14.47 24.26 -17.05
C ARG A 374 14.72 25.72 -17.37
N GLY A 375 15.45 26.40 -16.50
CA GLY A 375 15.81 27.81 -16.62
C GLY A 375 17.21 28.09 -16.09
N PHE A 376 18.23 27.36 -16.55
CA PHE A 376 19.61 27.83 -16.52
C PHE A 376 20.14 27.86 -17.96
N SER A 377 19.65 28.84 -18.72
CA SER A 377 20.38 29.33 -19.89
C SER A 377 21.53 30.19 -19.39
N ASN A 378 22.75 29.78 -19.74
CA ASN A 378 23.94 30.61 -19.72
C ASN A 378 23.67 31.94 -20.42
N GLU A 379 23.51 33.03 -19.66
CA GLU A 379 23.79 34.37 -20.15
C GLU A 379 24.82 35.04 -19.26
N LYS A 380 26.06 35.07 -19.76
CA LYS A 380 26.99 36.15 -19.46
C LYS A 380 26.34 37.47 -19.85
N ARG A 381 26.27 38.44 -18.93
CA ARG A 381 26.61 39.86 -19.18
C ARG A 381 26.58 40.68 -17.90
N HIS A 382 27.75 41.19 -17.56
CA HIS A 382 28.12 42.54 -17.07
C HIS A 382 27.12 43.43 -16.30
N PHE A 383 27.74 44.30 -15.48
CA PHE A 383 27.27 45.43 -14.66
C PHE A 383 26.95 45.02 -13.21
N LEU A 384 27.49 45.62 -12.14
CA LEU A 384 28.34 46.80 -11.92
C LEU A 384 29.06 46.68 -10.56
N LYS A 385 30.12 47.49 -10.46
CA LYS A 385 30.95 47.91 -9.31
C LYS A 385 30.47 47.62 -7.89
#